data_AF-A0A2E8J549-F1
#
_entry.id   AF-A0A2E8J549-F1
#
_cell.length_a   1.000
_cell.length_b   1.000
_cell.length_c   1.000
_cell.angle_alpha   90.00
_cell.angle_beta   90.00
_cell.angle_gamma   90.00
#
_symmetry.space_group_name_H-M   'P 1'
#
loop_
_entity.id
_entity.type
_entity.pdbx_description
1 polymer ?
#
loop_
_entity_poly.entity_id
_entity_poly.type
_entity_poly.pdbx_seq_one_letter_code
_entity_poly.pdbx_strand_id
1 'polypeptide(L)'
;MNAPFIGYVYAPALKDWAAKGTDSEFVQSAATVTGNIREHSFDQLKADAAFRLANLFRAHGQKAKAEQYWDLALELNPDIINFIRQNLTLTEEGSAGETFIKLMGEYVSSGKDYYRPLDL
;
A
#
# COMPACT_ATOMS: atom_id res chain seq x y z
N MET A 1 11.76 -18.06 -3.65
CA MET A 1 11.11 -17.55 -4.87
C MET A 1 11.45 -16.07 -4.93
N ASN A 2 12.31 -15.64 -5.84
CA ASN A 2 12.79 -14.26 -5.91
C ASN A 2 11.72 -13.41 -6.58
N ALA A 3 10.96 -12.62 -5.80
CA ALA A 3 10.18 -11.54 -6.40
C ALA A 3 11.15 -10.61 -7.15
N PRO A 4 10.98 -10.36 -8.46
CA PRO A 4 11.83 -9.44 -9.17
C PRO A 4 11.70 -8.07 -8.49
N PHE A 5 12.80 -7.55 -7.95
CA PHE A 5 12.79 -6.22 -7.36
C PHE A 5 12.26 -5.24 -8.42
N ILE A 6 11.28 -4.41 -8.03
CA ILE A 6 10.64 -3.38 -8.88
C ILE A 6 11.68 -2.60 -9.70
N GLY A 7 12.89 -2.42 -9.17
CA GLY A 7 14.01 -1.76 -9.84
C GLY A 7 14.47 -2.39 -11.17
N TYR A 8 14.32 -3.70 -11.38
CA TYR A 8 14.73 -4.35 -12.64
C TYR A 8 13.82 -3.99 -13.82
N VAL A 9 12.53 -3.81 -13.54
CA VAL A 9 11.51 -3.50 -14.56
C VAL A 9 11.39 -1.98 -14.72
N TYR A 10 11.52 -1.22 -13.63
CA TYR A 10 11.41 0.23 -13.64
C TYR A 10 12.64 0.93 -14.23
N ALA A 11 13.86 0.45 -13.95
CA ALA A 11 15.08 1.17 -14.35
C ALA A 11 15.27 1.31 -15.87
N PRO A 12 14.96 0.31 -16.72
CA PRO A 12 14.99 0.48 -18.17
C PRO A 12 14.02 1.55 -18.66
N ALA A 13 12.77 1.53 -18.19
CA ALA A 13 11.75 2.51 -18.59
C ALA A 13 12.11 3.93 -18.16
N LEU A 14 12.63 4.11 -16.95
CA LEU A 14 13.08 5.43 -16.47
C LEU A 14 14.24 5.97 -17.32
N LYS A 15 15.21 5.12 -17.70
CA LYS A 15 16.33 5.53 -18.56
C LYS A 15 15.86 5.92 -19.95
N ASP A 16 14.90 5.18 -20.50
CA ASP A 16 14.33 5.48 -21.81
C ASP A 16 13.58 6.82 -21.79
N TRP A 17 12.74 7.05 -20.79
CA TRP A 17 12.06 8.33 -20.59
C TRP A 17 13.03 9.49 -20.37
N ALA A 18 14.10 9.30 -19.59
CA ALA A 18 15.11 10.34 -19.39
C ALA A 18 15.82 10.74 -20.70
N ALA A 19 15.93 9.81 -21.67
CA ALA A 19 16.55 10.06 -22.96
C ALA A 19 15.58 10.63 -24.01
N LYS A 20 14.33 10.17 -24.02
CA LYS A 20 13.35 10.43 -25.09
C LYS A 20 12.18 11.33 -24.66
N GLY A 21 12.03 11.60 -23.37
CA GLY A 21 10.90 12.37 -22.84
C GLY A 21 9.56 11.74 -23.20
N THR A 22 8.67 12.54 -23.79
CA THR A 22 7.34 12.11 -24.24
C THR A 22 7.37 11.09 -25.38
N ASP A 23 8.51 10.93 -26.06
CA ASP A 23 8.69 9.98 -27.17
C ASP A 23 9.18 8.59 -26.69
N SER A 24 9.26 8.38 -25.38
CA SER A 24 9.60 7.07 -24.81
C SER A 24 8.52 6.02 -25.10
N GLU A 25 8.95 4.80 -25.40
CA GLU A 25 8.03 3.69 -25.72
C GLU A 25 7.18 3.26 -24.50
N PHE A 26 7.64 3.62 -23.30
CA PHE A 26 6.97 3.35 -22.03
C PHE A 26 5.97 4.45 -21.63
N VAL A 27 5.80 5.51 -22.43
CA VAL A 27 4.80 6.55 -22.15
C VAL A 27 3.41 5.99 -22.39
N GLN A 28 2.66 5.87 -21.30
CA GLN A 28 1.28 5.41 -21.34
C GLN A 28 0.29 6.54 -21.63
N SER A 29 -0.81 6.20 -22.29
CA SER A 29 -1.92 7.13 -22.48
C SER A 29 -2.60 7.47 -21.14
N ALA A 30 -3.25 8.63 -21.07
CA ALA A 30 -4.05 9.00 -19.90
C ALA A 30 -5.11 7.92 -19.56
N ALA A 31 -5.75 7.33 -20.57
CA ALA A 31 -6.75 6.28 -20.38
C ALA A 31 -6.15 5.04 -19.71
N THR A 32 -4.97 4.59 -20.17
CA THR A 32 -4.23 3.46 -19.58
C THR A 32 -3.88 3.74 -18.12
N VAL A 33 -3.31 4.92 -17.83
CA VAL A 33 -2.95 5.32 -16.47
C VAL A 33 -4.19 5.36 -15.56
N THR A 34 -5.30 5.92 -16.04
CA THR A 34 -6.53 5.98 -15.25
C THR A 34 -7.16 4.60 -15.02
N GLY A 35 -7.11 3.70 -16.01
CA GLY A 35 -7.62 2.33 -15.87
C GLY A 35 -6.81 1.48 -14.89
N ASN A 36 -5.56 1.87 -14.63
CA ASN A 36 -4.69 1.22 -13.64
C ASN A 36 -4.94 1.68 -12.20
N ILE A 37 -5.71 2.77 -12.00
CA ILE A 37 -6.10 3.22 -10.65
C ILE A 37 -7.02 2.18 -10.05
N ARG A 38 -6.62 1.65 -8.87
CA ARG A 38 -7.42 0.66 -8.16
C ARG A 38 -8.72 1.29 -7.67
N GLU A 39 -9.84 0.73 -8.10
CA GLU A 39 -11.12 1.05 -7.50
C GLU A 39 -11.26 0.35 -6.15
N HIS A 40 -11.63 1.12 -5.12
CA HIS A 40 -11.92 0.58 -3.80
C HIS A 40 -13.41 0.24 -3.70
N SER A 41 -13.72 -0.90 -3.08
CA SER A 41 -15.09 -1.18 -2.66
C SER A 41 -15.56 -0.15 -1.63
N PHE A 42 -16.87 -0.05 -1.43
CA PHE A 42 -17.42 0.87 -0.42
C PHE A 42 -16.88 0.59 0.99
N ASP A 43 -16.67 -0.67 1.35
CA ASP A 43 -16.09 -1.04 2.65
C ASP A 43 -14.60 -0.69 2.73
N GLN A 44 -13.85 -0.82 1.64
CA GLN A 44 -12.47 -0.34 1.57
C GLN A 44 -12.38 1.18 1.73
N LEU A 45 -13.28 1.94 1.11
CA LEU A 45 -13.38 3.39 1.30
C LEU A 45 -13.73 3.77 2.75
N LYS A 46 -14.62 3.01 3.39
CA LYS A 46 -14.92 3.20 4.82
C LYS A 46 -13.72 2.86 5.71
N ALA A 47 -12.99 1.79 5.40
CA ALA A 47 -11.77 1.43 6.11
C ALA A 47 -10.73 2.55 6.02
N ASP A 48 -10.55 3.14 4.83
CA ASP A 48 -9.68 4.30 4.63
C ASP A 48 -10.09 5.51 5.48
N ALA A 49 -11.40 5.79 5.54
CA ALA A 49 -11.93 6.87 6.37
C ALA A 49 -11.74 6.59 7.87
N ALA A 50 -12.00 5.35 8.32
CA ALA A 50 -11.81 4.92 9.69
C ALA A 50 -10.33 5.04 10.11
N PHE A 51 -9.40 4.58 9.27
CA PHE A 51 -7.96 4.76 9.53
C PHE A 51 -7.55 6.22 9.69
N ARG A 52 -8.06 7.10 8.82
CA ARG A 52 -7.79 8.55 8.91
C ARG A 52 -8.33 9.15 10.21
N LEU A 53 -9.53 8.73 10.64
CA LEU A 53 -10.10 9.13 11.93
C LEU A 53 -9.26 8.61 13.10
N ALA A 54 -8.79 7.36 13.05
CA ALA A 54 -7.92 6.79 14.07
C ALA A 54 -6.65 7.65 14.27
N ASN A 55 -5.99 8.03 13.17
CA ASN A 55 -4.82 8.89 13.20
C ASN A 55 -5.13 10.31 13.70
N LEU A 56 -6.27 10.88 13.33
CA LEU A 56 -6.73 12.16 13.84
C LEU A 56 -6.92 12.12 15.37
N PHE A 57 -7.65 11.12 15.88
CA PHE A 57 -7.88 11.00 17.32
C PHE A 57 -6.58 10.76 18.09
N ARG A 58 -5.65 9.98 17.53
CA ARG A 58 -4.31 9.78 18.08
C ARG A 58 -3.53 11.09 18.19
N ALA A 59 -3.54 11.92 17.14
CA ALA A 59 -2.89 13.23 17.15
C ALA A 59 -3.47 14.18 18.21
N HIS A 60 -4.74 13.99 18.59
CA HIS A 60 -5.41 14.76 19.65
C HIS A 60 -5.41 14.06 21.03
N GLY A 61 -4.63 13.00 21.22
CA GLY A 61 -4.53 12.28 22.50
C GLY A 61 -5.77 11.48 22.90
N GLN A 62 -6.76 11.34 22.02
CA GLN A 62 -8.01 10.61 22.26
C GLN A 62 -7.83 9.10 21.99
N LYS A 63 -7.05 8.43 22.84
CA LYS A 63 -6.63 7.03 22.66
C LYS A 63 -7.78 6.05 22.40
N ALA A 64 -8.83 6.09 23.22
CA ALA A 64 -9.96 5.16 23.09
C ALA A 64 -10.67 5.28 21.73
N LYS A 65 -10.82 6.49 21.19
CA LYS A 65 -11.39 6.68 19.85
C LYS A 65 -10.42 6.25 18.76
N ALA A 66 -9.13 6.49 18.95
CA ALA A 66 -8.12 6.05 18.00
C ALA A 66 -8.14 4.53 17.85
N GLU A 67 -8.23 3.79 18.96
CA GLU A 67 -8.36 2.33 18.97
C GLU A 67 -9.67 1.88 18.31
N GLN A 68 -10.81 2.47 18.69
CA GLN A 68 -12.11 2.15 18.08
C GLN A 68 -12.09 2.24 16.54
N TYR A 69 -11.54 3.32 15.99
CA TYR A 69 -11.51 3.52 14.55
C TYR A 69 -10.40 2.73 13.85
N TRP A 70 -9.34 2.37 14.57
CA TRP A 70 -8.33 1.44 14.08
C TRP A 70 -8.93 0.03 13.92
N ASP A 71 -9.65 -0.45 14.92
CA ASP A 71 -10.31 -1.76 14.88
C ASP A 71 -11.35 -1.84 13.76
N LEU A 72 -12.16 -0.78 13.60
CA LEU A 72 -13.12 -0.67 12.50
C LEU A 72 -12.44 -0.73 11.12
N ALA A 73 -11.27 -0.09 10.97
CA ALA A 73 -10.54 -0.13 9.71
C ALA A 73 -10.06 -1.56 9.37
N LEU A 74 -9.58 -2.30 10.37
CA LEU A 74 -9.14 -3.68 10.21
C LEU A 74 -10.30 -4.66 9.97
N GLU A 75 -11.45 -4.45 10.63
CA GLU A 75 -12.66 -5.24 10.40
C GLU A 75 -13.16 -5.10 8.96
N LEU A 76 -13.19 -3.86 8.44
CA LEU A 76 -13.69 -3.56 7.10
C LEU A 76 -12.71 -3.96 6.00
N ASN A 77 -11.39 -3.91 6.26
CA ASN A 77 -10.37 -4.26 5.30
C ASN A 77 -9.13 -4.86 5.98
N PRO A 78 -9.12 -6.17 6.28
CA PRO A 78 -8.00 -6.82 6.97
C PRO A 78 -6.71 -6.87 6.13
N ASP A 79 -6.82 -6.70 4.81
CA ASP A 79 -5.71 -6.75 3.85
C ASP A 79 -5.04 -5.37 3.65
N ILE A 80 -5.25 -4.41 4.54
CA ILE A 80 -4.70 -3.06 4.43
C ILE A 80 -3.25 -2.96 4.92
N ILE A 81 -2.40 -3.81 4.34
CA ILE A 81 -1.01 -4.06 4.78
C ILE A 81 -0.20 -2.77 4.98
N ASN A 82 -0.38 -1.76 4.12
CA ASN A 82 0.30 -0.47 4.24
C ASN A 82 -0.07 0.28 5.52
N PHE A 83 -1.32 0.22 5.99
CA PHE A 83 -1.74 0.89 7.21
C PHE A 83 -1.30 0.11 8.43
N ILE A 84 -1.36 -1.23 8.38
CA ILE A 84 -0.79 -2.08 9.43
C ILE A 84 0.69 -1.74 9.61
N ARG A 85 1.43 -1.68 8.51
CA ARG A 85 2.85 -1.30 8.51
C ARG A 85 3.11 0.08 9.12
N GLN A 86 2.29 1.08 8.79
CA GLN A 86 2.40 2.42 9.38
C GLN A 86 2.07 2.43 10.88
N ASN A 87 1.08 1.66 11.31
CA ASN A 87 0.71 1.57 12.71
C ASN A 87 1.83 0.93 13.55
N LEU A 88 2.55 -0.04 12.98
CA LEU A 88 3.74 -0.64 13.59
C LEU A 88 4.91 0.34 13.74
N THR A 89 4.95 1.47 13.03
CA THR A 89 5.96 2.53 13.31
C THR A 89 5.81 3.13 14.71
N LEU A 90 4.67 2.93 15.37
CA LEU A 90 4.41 3.42 16.72
C LEU A 90 4.84 2.44 17.83
N THR A 91 5.24 1.22 17.45
CA THR A 91 5.75 0.21 18.37
C THR A 91 7.28 0.20 18.34
N GLU A 92 7.90 -0.42 19.35
CA GLU A 92 9.37 -0.52 19.42
C GLU A 92 9.95 -1.37 18.27
N GLU A 93 9.21 -2.37 17.78
CA GLU A 93 9.64 -3.20 16.65
C GLU A 93 9.67 -2.46 15.30
N GLY A 94 8.90 -1.36 15.17
CA GLY A 94 8.83 -0.58 13.95
C GLY A 94 8.17 -1.30 12.76
N SER A 95 8.13 -0.60 11.62
CA SER A 95 7.47 -1.05 10.38
C SER A 95 8.17 -2.18 9.60
N ALA A 96 9.21 -2.77 10.18
CA ALA A 96 10.00 -3.87 9.61
C ALA A 96 10.29 -4.98 10.63
N GLY A 97 9.60 -4.94 11.78
CA GLY A 97 9.73 -5.94 12.83
C GLY A 97 9.11 -7.30 12.48
N GLU A 98 9.19 -8.22 13.45
CA GLU A 98 8.74 -9.61 13.29
C GLU A 98 7.25 -9.70 12.94
N THR A 99 6.41 -8.84 13.53
CA THR A 99 4.97 -8.80 13.22
C THR A 99 4.73 -8.53 11.73
N PHE A 100 5.43 -7.53 11.17
CA PHE A 100 5.28 -7.18 9.77
C PHE A 100 5.81 -8.28 8.84
N ILE A 101 6.96 -8.88 9.18
CA ILE A 101 7.55 -9.98 8.40
C ILE A 101 6.60 -11.18 8.36
N LYS A 102 6.02 -11.55 9.50
CA LYS A 102 5.05 -12.65 9.57
C LYS A 102 3.81 -12.38 8.74
N LEU A 103 3.19 -11.20 8.93
CA LEU A 103 2.03 -10.76 8.15
C LEU A 103 2.31 -10.83 6.64
N MET A 104 3.47 -10.33 6.21
CA MET A 104 3.87 -10.38 4.81
C MET A 104 4.08 -11.80 4.29
N GLY A 105 4.67 -12.67 5.11
CA GLY A 105 4.81 -14.09 4.81
C GLY A 105 3.45 -14.73 4.53
N GLU A 106 2.49 -14.55 5.44
CA GLU A 106 1.13 -15.08 5.30
C GLU A 106 0.39 -14.48 4.08
N TYR A 107 0.48 -13.16 3.90
CA TYR A 107 -0.15 -12.45 2.80
C TYR A 107 0.35 -12.94 1.43
N VAL A 108 1.67 -13.03 1.24
CA VAL A 108 2.27 -13.52 0.00
C VAL A 108 2.01 -15.02 -0.21
N SER A 109 2.03 -15.82 0.86
CA SER A 109 1.69 -17.26 0.80
C SER A 109 0.26 -17.51 0.33
N SER A 110 -0.65 -16.57 0.56
CA SER A 110 -2.03 -16.62 0.06
C SER A 110 -2.18 -16.27 -1.43
N GLY A 111 -1.07 -16.05 -2.15
CA GLY A 111 -1.05 -15.71 -3.57
C GLY A 111 -1.37 -14.25 -3.86
N LYS A 112 -1.36 -13.38 -2.84
CA LYS A 112 -1.62 -11.95 -3.01
C LYS A 112 -0.32 -11.19 -3.28
N ASP A 113 -0.37 -10.31 -4.27
CA ASP A 113 0.73 -9.39 -4.55
C ASP A 113 0.66 -8.18 -3.62
N TYR A 114 1.77 -7.90 -2.93
CA TYR A 114 1.86 -6.71 -2.06
C TYR A 114 1.93 -5.42 -2.87
N TYR A 115 2.73 -5.44 -3.94
CA TYR A 115 2.69 -4.44 -4.99
C TYR A 115 2.24 -5.13 -6.27
N ARG A 116 1.27 -4.53 -6.96
CA ARG A 116 0.89 -4.97 -8.30
C ARG A 116 2.14 -4.94 -9.19
N PRO A 117 2.38 -5.96 -10.02
CA PRO A 117 3.43 -5.90 -11.03
C PRO A 117 3.27 -4.64 -11.89
N LEU A 118 4.40 -4.05 -12.28
CA LEU A 118 4.39 -2.94 -13.22
C LEU A 118 3.94 -3.48 -14.59
N ASP A 119 2.86 -2.91 -15.10
CA ASP A 119 2.42 -3.08 -16.48
C ASP A 119 3.08 -1.96 -17.28
N LEU A 120 4.20 -2.26 -17.94
CA LEU A 120 5.02 -1.33 -18.73
C LEU A 120 4.94 -1.64 -20.21
#